data_AF-A0A3B9G2Q5-F1
#
_entry.id   AF-A0A3B9G2Q5-F1
#
_cell.length_a   1.000
_cell.length_b   1.000
_cell.length_c   1.000
_cell.angle_alpha   90.00
_cell.angle_beta   90.00
_cell.angle_gamma   90.00
#
_symmetry.space_group_name_H-M   'P 1'
#
loop_
_entity.id
_entity.type
_entity.pdbx_description
1 polymer ?
#
loop_
_entity_poly.entity_id
_entity_poly.type
_entity_poly.pdbx_seq_one_letter_code
_entity_poly.pdbx_strand_id
1 'polypeptide(L)'
;MTEMSEFQRTDYYSSTGDTLRAYVNKVMVRMGCGLALTGGVAFLLYTSLIRGGFFYSILSTMYSPLMVICCIVQLAVAMIFSIRLTALSTSACTALFYAYAALTGVTFSVLPLAFDFVTIFQAFLFTAVMFFSCAVIGHTTDVDMTRFSGLLRGGLIALLLTTVISIFVPALRDSLLISYLAIGLFLALTAYDMQKIKSFYYSTDSYGTLRENLAVYGAFQLYLDFINLFLRVLQILGNRNNRR
;
A
#
# COMPACT_ATOMS: atom_id res chain seq x y z
N MET A 1 -13.12 39.15 34.26
CA MET A 1 -13.45 37.95 33.48
C MET A 1 -13.47 38.36 32.03
N THR A 2 -12.42 38.06 31.27
CA THR A 2 -12.31 38.42 29.86
C THR A 2 -13.21 37.48 29.07
N GLU A 3 -14.29 38.00 28.49
CA GLU A 3 -15.13 37.21 27.60
C GLU A 3 -14.29 36.76 26.41
N MET A 4 -14.10 35.45 26.30
CA MET A 4 -13.43 34.83 25.18
C MET A 4 -14.29 35.03 23.94
N SER A 5 -13.75 35.70 22.92
CA SER A 5 -14.46 35.99 21.67
C SER A 5 -14.96 34.70 21.00
N GLU A 6 -16.12 34.74 20.33
CA GLU A 6 -16.66 33.58 19.60
C GLU A 6 -15.66 33.03 18.58
N PHE A 7 -14.83 33.89 17.99
CA PHE A 7 -13.74 33.51 17.08
C PHE A 7 -12.71 32.59 17.76
N GLN A 8 -12.31 32.91 19.00
CA GLN A 8 -11.44 32.04 19.80
C GLN A 8 -12.15 30.77 20.29
N ARG A 9 -13.48 30.79 20.47
CA ARG A 9 -14.24 29.55 20.75
C ARG A 9 -14.21 28.62 19.55
N THR A 10 -14.42 29.12 18.33
CA THR A 10 -14.39 28.28 17.12
C THR A 10 -13.02 27.64 16.93
N ASP A 11 -11.94 28.40 17.11
CA ASP A 11 -10.57 27.87 17.06
C ASP A 11 -10.29 26.85 18.18
N TYR A 12 -10.80 27.09 19.39
CA TYR A 12 -10.65 26.18 20.54
C TYR A 12 -11.45 24.87 20.39
N TYR A 13 -12.64 24.92 19.78
CA TYR A 13 -13.42 23.72 19.44
C TYR A 13 -12.82 22.95 18.26
N SER A 14 -12.21 23.62 17.28
CA SER A 14 -11.41 22.95 16.24
C SER A 14 -10.06 22.40 16.73
N SER A 15 -9.61 22.82 17.92
CA SER A 15 -8.40 22.30 18.58
C SER A 15 -8.68 21.11 19.52
N THR A 16 -9.94 20.78 19.78
CA THR A 16 -10.36 19.70 20.72
C THR A 16 -11.02 18.53 20.00
N GLY A 17 -10.63 18.26 18.75
CA GLY A 17 -10.89 17.01 18.05
C GLY A 17 -10.06 16.98 16.76
N ASP A 18 -9.29 15.90 16.49
CA ASP A 18 -8.56 15.81 15.22
C ASP A 18 -9.56 16.04 14.08
N THR A 19 -9.30 17.02 13.22
CA THR A 19 -10.10 17.23 12.01
C THR A 19 -9.96 16.06 11.05
N LEU A 20 -10.93 15.86 10.14
CA LEU A 20 -10.82 14.84 9.07
C LEU A 20 -9.51 14.99 8.29
N ARG A 21 -9.12 16.23 7.99
CA ARG A 21 -7.86 16.53 7.28
C ARG A 21 -6.64 16.07 8.07
N ALA A 22 -6.60 16.33 9.38
CA ALA A 22 -5.52 15.87 10.25
C ALA A 22 -5.46 14.33 10.32
N TYR A 23 -6.62 13.67 10.39
CA TYR A 23 -6.72 12.21 10.37
C TYR A 23 -6.21 11.61 9.05
N VAL A 24 -6.68 12.10 7.90
CA VAL A 24 -6.22 11.64 6.58
C VAL A 24 -4.72 11.91 6.39
N ASN A 25 -4.23 13.07 6.83
CA ASN A 25 -2.80 13.37 6.79
C ASN A 25 -1.97 12.39 7.65
N LYS A 26 -2.45 12.07 8.86
CA LYS A 26 -1.83 11.06 9.74
C LYS A 26 -1.74 9.70 9.04
N VAL A 27 -2.80 9.29 8.35
CA VAL A 27 -2.84 8.05 7.55
C VAL A 27 -1.82 8.09 6.41
N MET A 28 -1.79 9.18 5.64
CA MET A 28 -0.85 9.38 4.52
C MET A 28 0.62 9.36 4.95
N VAL A 29 0.95 10.06 6.04
CA VAL A 29 2.31 10.10 6.58
C VAL A 29 2.74 8.71 7.04
N ARG A 30 1.89 7.97 7.76
CA ARG A 30 2.17 6.59 8.17
C ARG A 30 2.43 5.68 6.96
N MET A 31 1.60 5.78 5.92
CA MET A 31 1.80 5.06 4.66
C MET A 31 3.17 5.40 4.04
N GLY A 32 3.49 6.69 3.93
CA GLY A 32 4.76 7.17 3.39
C GLY A 32 5.97 6.66 4.17
N CYS A 33 5.91 6.65 5.51
CA CYS A 33 6.93 6.04 6.36
C CYS A 33 7.09 4.54 6.08
N GLY A 34 5.98 3.82 5.85
CA GLY A 34 6.00 2.41 5.44
C GLY A 34 6.74 2.22 4.11
N LEU A 35 6.45 3.04 3.10
CA LEU A 35 7.14 2.99 1.81
C LEU A 35 8.62 3.31 1.92
N ALA A 36 8.99 4.32 2.73
CA ALA A 36 10.38 4.68 3.00
C ALA A 36 11.14 3.52 3.67
N LEU A 37 10.51 2.86 4.65
CA LEU A 37 11.06 1.68 5.30
C LEU A 37 11.26 0.54 4.30
N THR A 38 10.27 0.25 3.46
CA THR A 38 10.37 -0.77 2.40
C THR A 38 11.54 -0.50 1.46
N GLY A 39 11.67 0.74 0.97
CA GLY A 39 12.79 1.13 0.11
C GLY A 39 14.15 1.03 0.79
N GLY A 40 14.25 1.48 2.04
CA GLY A 40 15.48 1.39 2.83
C GLY A 40 15.92 -0.06 3.08
N VAL A 41 15.00 -0.93 3.47
CA VAL A 41 15.28 -2.36 3.68
C VAL A 41 15.66 -3.04 2.36
N ALA A 42 14.95 -2.74 1.27
CA ALA A 42 15.27 -3.28 -0.05
C ALA A 42 16.69 -2.90 -0.50
N PHE A 43 17.08 -1.63 -0.32
CA PHE A 43 18.42 -1.15 -0.64
C PHE A 43 19.50 -1.84 0.20
N LEU A 44 19.34 -1.90 1.52
CA LEU A 44 20.32 -2.52 2.42
C LEU A 44 20.53 -4.01 2.10
N LEU A 45 19.46 -4.75 1.86
CA LEU A 45 19.55 -6.17 1.51
C LEU A 45 20.12 -6.39 0.11
N TYR A 46 19.77 -5.54 -0.86
CA TYR A 46 20.38 -5.60 -2.19
C TYR A 46 21.91 -5.42 -2.15
N THR A 47 22.41 -4.46 -1.35
CA THR A 47 23.87 -4.28 -1.21
C THR A 47 24.55 -5.51 -0.58
N SER A 48 23.83 -6.26 0.26
CA SER A 48 24.31 -7.51 0.86
C SER A 48 24.27 -8.68 -0.15
N LEU A 49 23.29 -8.68 -1.05
CA LEU A 49 23.12 -9.65 -2.14
C LEU A 49 24.28 -9.59 -3.15
N ILE A 50 24.67 -8.40 -3.62
CA ILE A 50 25.75 -8.26 -4.61
C ILE A 50 27.11 -8.67 -4.05
N ARG A 51 27.31 -8.57 -2.73
CA ARG A 51 28.56 -8.96 -2.06
C ARG A 51 28.78 -10.48 -2.02
N GLY A 52 27.85 -11.28 -2.58
CA GLY A 52 28.02 -12.72 -2.76
C GLY A 52 28.02 -13.54 -1.48
N GLY A 53 27.54 -12.97 -0.36
CA GLY A 53 27.46 -13.67 0.93
C GLY A 53 26.27 -14.63 1.03
N PHE A 54 26.02 -15.12 2.24
CA PHE A 54 24.92 -16.05 2.58
C PHE A 54 23.55 -15.67 1.98
N PHE A 55 23.22 -14.37 1.96
CA PHE A 55 21.96 -13.86 1.39
C PHE A 55 21.83 -14.09 -0.12
N TYR A 56 22.93 -14.12 -0.88
CA TYR A 56 22.90 -14.42 -2.31
C TYR A 56 22.43 -15.85 -2.57
N SER A 57 22.95 -16.82 -1.83
CA SER A 57 22.57 -18.23 -2.02
C SER A 57 21.09 -18.51 -1.76
N ILE A 58 20.42 -17.68 -0.96
CA ILE A 58 19.05 -17.93 -0.50
C ILE A 58 18.02 -17.05 -1.24
N LEU A 59 18.42 -15.86 -1.68
CA LEU A 59 17.53 -14.86 -2.30
C LEU A 59 17.85 -14.57 -3.78
N SER A 60 18.83 -15.26 -4.39
CA SER A 60 19.28 -14.98 -5.77
C SER A 60 18.20 -15.07 -6.84
N THR A 61 17.10 -15.80 -6.60
CA THR A 61 16.04 -16.02 -7.58
C THR A 61 14.69 -15.59 -7.03
N MET A 62 13.88 -14.96 -7.88
CA MET A 62 12.52 -14.52 -7.54
C MET A 62 11.59 -15.68 -7.10
N TYR A 63 11.90 -16.90 -7.55
CA TYR A 63 11.23 -18.15 -7.18
C TYR A 63 11.93 -18.93 -6.07
N SER A 64 12.86 -18.30 -5.33
CA SER A 64 13.50 -19.00 -4.22
C SER A 64 12.45 -19.41 -3.17
N PRO A 65 12.64 -20.54 -2.46
CA PRO A 65 11.70 -20.97 -1.43
C PRO A 65 11.43 -19.89 -0.38
N LEU A 66 12.45 -19.09 -0.04
CA LEU A 66 12.31 -17.99 0.92
C LEU A 66 11.42 -16.88 0.38
N MET A 67 11.53 -16.51 -0.90
CA MET A 67 10.66 -15.51 -1.54
C MET A 67 9.20 -15.96 -1.54
N VAL A 68 8.94 -17.23 -1.86
CA VAL A 68 7.58 -17.79 -1.80
C VAL A 68 7.03 -17.76 -0.38
N ILE A 69 7.83 -18.13 0.62
CA ILE A 69 7.45 -18.04 2.03
C ILE A 69 7.14 -16.59 2.41
N CYS A 70 7.97 -15.62 2.02
CA CYS A 70 7.71 -14.20 2.28
C CYS A 70 6.38 -13.74 1.69
N CYS A 71 6.05 -14.14 0.46
CA CYS A 71 4.77 -13.81 -0.18
C CYS A 71 3.58 -14.43 0.57
N ILE A 72 3.68 -15.69 1.00
CA ILE A 72 2.63 -16.36 1.79
C ILE A 72 2.46 -15.67 3.15
N VAL A 73 3.57 -15.35 3.82
CA VAL A 73 3.54 -14.63 5.11
C VAL A 73 2.90 -13.26 4.94
N GLN A 74 3.21 -12.52 3.88
CA GLN A 74 2.55 -11.24 3.59
C GLN A 74 1.04 -11.41 3.43
N LEU A 75 0.58 -12.38 2.64
CA LEU A 75 -0.86 -12.63 2.51
C LEU A 75 -1.51 -12.99 3.85
N ALA A 76 -0.87 -13.84 4.65
CA ALA A 76 -1.36 -14.22 5.96
C ALA A 76 -1.44 -13.01 6.91
N VAL A 77 -0.40 -12.16 6.96
CA VAL A 77 -0.38 -10.95 7.79
C VAL A 77 -1.49 -9.98 7.37
N ALA A 78 -1.72 -9.78 6.08
CA ALA A 78 -2.80 -8.92 5.59
C ALA A 78 -4.19 -9.40 6.01
N MET A 79 -4.42 -10.72 5.98
CA MET A 79 -5.67 -11.33 6.46
C MET A 79 -5.81 -11.19 7.98
N ILE A 80 -4.76 -11.54 8.74
CA ILE A 80 -4.77 -11.48 10.21
C ILE A 80 -5.02 -10.05 10.69
N PHE A 81 -4.38 -9.05 10.06
CA PHE A 81 -4.57 -7.64 10.43
C PHE A 81 -6.04 -7.24 10.25
N SER A 82 -6.66 -7.61 9.13
CA SER A 82 -8.07 -7.30 8.87
C SER A 82 -9.02 -7.97 9.88
N ILE A 83 -8.73 -9.21 10.30
CA ILE A 83 -9.57 -9.98 11.23
C ILE A 83 -9.40 -9.53 12.68
N ARG A 84 -8.17 -9.23 13.10
CA ARG A 84 -7.81 -8.95 14.51
C ARG A 84 -7.74 -7.47 14.86
N LEU A 85 -8.12 -6.57 13.96
CA LEU A 85 -8.00 -5.13 14.14
C LEU A 85 -8.61 -4.59 15.44
N THR A 86 -9.76 -5.12 15.85
CA THR A 86 -10.48 -4.69 17.06
C THR A 86 -9.91 -5.29 18.34
N ALA A 87 -9.15 -6.38 18.24
CA ALA A 87 -8.56 -7.09 19.38
C ALA A 87 -7.13 -6.64 19.70
N LEU A 88 -6.47 -5.94 18.78
CA LEU A 88 -5.08 -5.51 18.92
C LEU A 88 -4.97 -4.12 19.58
N SER A 89 -3.89 -3.89 20.32
CA SER A 89 -3.53 -2.55 20.77
C SER A 89 -3.00 -1.71 19.60
N THR A 90 -3.05 -0.38 19.72
CA THR A 90 -2.53 0.54 18.69
C THR A 90 -1.04 0.34 18.41
N SER A 91 -0.26 0.03 19.44
CA SER A 91 1.16 -0.30 19.29
C SER A 91 1.36 -1.60 18.50
N ALA A 92 0.57 -2.64 18.78
CA ALA A 92 0.62 -3.90 18.06
C ALA A 92 0.23 -3.73 16.58
N CYS A 93 -0.84 -2.97 16.27
CA CYS A 93 -1.22 -2.62 14.90
C CYS A 93 -0.08 -1.90 14.17
N THR A 94 0.56 -0.93 14.83
CA THR A 94 1.66 -0.14 14.25
C THR A 94 2.88 -1.01 13.99
N ALA A 95 3.27 -1.85 14.95
CA ALA A 95 4.38 -2.78 14.82
C ALA A 95 4.14 -3.79 13.69
N LEU A 96 2.92 -4.34 13.61
CA LEU A 96 2.54 -5.29 12.56
C LEU A 96 2.60 -4.64 11.18
N PHE A 97 2.11 -3.40 11.04
CA PHE A 97 2.21 -2.64 9.78
C PHE A 97 3.68 -2.45 9.35
N TYR A 98 4.54 -1.95 10.23
CA TYR A 98 5.94 -1.70 9.85
C TYR A 98 6.75 -3.00 9.69
N ALA A 99 6.41 -4.06 10.42
CA ALA A 99 6.97 -5.39 10.19
C ALA A 99 6.58 -5.92 8.81
N TYR A 100 5.33 -5.73 8.39
CA TYR A 100 4.89 -6.02 7.03
C TYR A 100 5.70 -5.21 6.01
N ALA A 101 5.82 -3.89 6.20
CA ALA A 101 6.54 -3.01 5.28
C ALA A 101 8.03 -3.38 5.15
N ALA A 102 8.68 -3.75 6.26
CA ALA A 102 10.04 -4.26 6.26
C ALA A 102 10.14 -5.61 5.51
N LEU A 103 9.20 -6.53 5.75
CA LEU A 103 9.13 -7.81 5.03
C LEU A 103 8.92 -7.61 3.53
N THR A 104 8.10 -6.65 3.11
CA THR A 104 8.00 -6.26 1.69
C THR A 104 9.32 -5.75 1.16
N GLY A 105 10.08 -4.99 1.96
CA GLY A 105 11.42 -4.53 1.60
C GLY A 105 12.39 -5.69 1.33
N VAL A 106 12.31 -6.75 2.14
CA VAL A 106 13.04 -8.01 1.89
C VAL A 106 12.67 -8.58 0.53
N THR A 107 11.38 -8.67 0.22
CA THR A 107 10.90 -9.17 -1.08
C THR A 107 11.30 -8.25 -2.24
N PHE A 108 11.39 -6.94 -2.01
CA PHE A 108 11.73 -5.95 -3.01
C PHE A 108 13.25 -5.85 -3.28
N SER A 109 14.07 -6.39 -2.39
CA SER A 109 15.54 -6.39 -2.54
C SER A 109 16.03 -7.11 -3.80
N VAL A 110 15.22 -8.00 -4.38
CA VAL A 110 15.55 -8.71 -5.64
C VAL A 110 15.09 -7.98 -6.90
N LEU A 111 14.27 -6.91 -6.78
CA LEU A 111 13.82 -6.15 -7.95
C LEU A 111 15.00 -5.60 -8.77
N PRO A 112 16.09 -5.06 -8.17
CA PRO A 112 17.23 -4.57 -8.94
C PRO A 112 18.07 -5.68 -9.61
N LEU A 113 17.74 -6.96 -9.41
CA LEU A 113 18.31 -8.07 -10.18
C LEU A 113 17.58 -8.29 -11.52
N ALA A 114 16.32 -7.85 -11.62
CA ALA A 114 15.47 -8.03 -12.79
C ALA A 114 15.20 -6.72 -13.55
N PHE A 115 15.30 -5.57 -12.87
CA PHE A 115 15.02 -4.25 -13.43
C PHE A 115 16.13 -3.27 -13.09
N ASP A 116 16.48 -2.38 -14.03
CA ASP A 116 17.41 -1.29 -13.76
C ASP A 116 16.87 -0.33 -12.69
N PHE A 117 17.79 0.24 -11.90
CA PHE A 117 17.47 1.26 -10.90
C PHE A 117 16.69 2.45 -11.44
N VAL A 118 17.02 2.89 -12.67
CA VAL A 118 16.32 3.98 -13.33
C VAL A 118 14.85 3.61 -13.58
N THR A 119 14.59 2.38 -14.03
CA THR A 119 13.23 1.86 -14.29
C THR A 119 12.44 1.73 -12.99
N ILE A 120 13.07 1.23 -11.93
CA ILE A 120 12.47 1.15 -10.58
C ILE A 120 12.07 2.54 -10.08
N PHE A 121 12.98 3.51 -10.18
CA PHE A 121 12.74 4.89 -9.75
C PHE A 121 11.62 5.56 -10.57
N GLN A 122 11.64 5.40 -11.89
CA GLN A 122 10.58 5.90 -12.77
C GLN A 122 9.24 5.28 -12.42
N ALA A 123 9.17 3.97 -12.21
CA ALA A 123 7.95 3.29 -11.82
C ALA A 123 7.40 3.85 -10.49
N PHE A 124 8.27 4.04 -9.50
CA PHE A 124 7.88 4.63 -8.22
C PHE A 124 7.31 6.04 -8.37
N LEU A 125 7.97 6.92 -9.15
CA LEU A 125 7.48 8.27 -9.40
C LEU A 125 6.13 8.29 -10.13
N PHE A 126 5.97 7.49 -11.19
CA PHE A 126 4.70 7.37 -11.90
C PHE A 126 3.58 6.87 -10.99
N THR A 127 3.86 5.85 -10.18
CA THR A 127 2.92 5.34 -9.19
C THR A 127 2.57 6.40 -8.16
N ALA A 128 3.54 7.16 -7.65
CA ALA A 128 3.26 8.23 -6.69
C ALA A 128 2.33 9.31 -7.26
N VAL A 129 2.55 9.74 -8.50
CA VAL A 129 1.68 10.71 -9.18
C VAL A 129 0.26 10.14 -9.36
N MET A 130 0.15 8.91 -9.88
CA MET A 130 -1.16 8.27 -10.11
C MET A 130 -1.92 8.02 -8.80
N PHE A 131 -1.23 7.48 -7.80
CA PHE A 131 -1.78 7.20 -6.48
C PHE A 131 -2.25 8.49 -5.82
N PHE A 132 -1.42 9.54 -5.77
CA PHE A 132 -1.79 10.80 -5.12
C PHE A 132 -2.94 11.49 -5.84
N SER A 133 -2.94 11.50 -7.17
CA SER A 133 -4.05 12.04 -7.96
C SER A 133 -5.36 11.32 -7.64
N CYS A 134 -5.33 9.98 -7.60
CA CYS A 134 -6.49 9.17 -7.31
C CYS A 134 -6.96 9.28 -5.85
N ALA A 135 -6.01 9.35 -4.91
CA ALA A 135 -6.26 9.58 -3.50
C ALA A 135 -6.96 10.94 -3.27
N VAL A 136 -6.52 12.01 -3.94
CA VAL A 136 -7.21 13.30 -3.89
C VAL A 136 -8.63 13.16 -4.43
N ILE A 137 -8.81 12.52 -5.59
CA ILE A 137 -10.13 12.30 -6.19
C ILE A 137 -11.04 11.52 -5.23
N GLY A 138 -10.58 10.43 -4.62
CA GLY A 138 -11.37 9.66 -3.65
C GLY A 138 -11.71 10.44 -2.39
N HIS A 139 -10.83 11.37 -1.98
CA HIS A 139 -11.08 12.24 -0.84
C HIS A 139 -12.11 13.32 -1.15
N THR A 140 -12.09 13.91 -2.34
CA THR A 140 -12.97 15.03 -2.73
C THR A 140 -14.27 14.61 -3.41
N THR A 141 -14.33 13.41 -3.97
CA THR A 141 -15.51 12.89 -4.68
C THR A 141 -16.63 12.49 -3.71
N ASP A 142 -17.85 12.89 -4.06
CA ASP A 142 -19.10 12.52 -3.37
C ASP A 142 -19.80 11.29 -3.98
N VAL A 143 -19.29 10.74 -5.09
CA VAL A 143 -19.79 9.50 -5.68
C VAL A 143 -19.56 8.35 -4.69
N ASP A 144 -20.64 7.71 -4.26
CA ASP A 144 -20.59 6.55 -3.37
C ASP A 144 -19.94 5.33 -4.07
N MET A 145 -18.67 5.09 -3.77
CA MET A 145 -17.92 3.94 -4.32
C MET A 145 -18.34 2.61 -3.70
N THR A 146 -19.15 2.60 -2.62
CA THR A 146 -19.61 1.38 -1.96
C THR A 146 -20.39 0.49 -2.90
N ARG A 147 -21.11 1.09 -3.86
CA ARG A 147 -21.84 0.38 -4.93
C ARG A 147 -20.92 -0.43 -5.84
N PHE A 148 -19.68 -0.01 -6.01
CA PHE A 148 -18.68 -0.71 -6.82
C PHE A 148 -17.83 -1.70 -6.02
N SER A 149 -18.00 -1.77 -4.69
CA SER A 149 -17.18 -2.63 -3.82
C SER A 149 -17.19 -4.11 -4.22
N GLY A 150 -18.33 -4.63 -4.67
CA GLY A 150 -18.45 -6.01 -5.16
C GLY A 150 -17.62 -6.25 -6.42
N LEU A 151 -17.70 -5.33 -7.39
CA LEU A 151 -16.91 -5.37 -8.62
C LEU A 151 -15.41 -5.24 -8.33
N LEU A 152 -15.02 -4.31 -7.45
CA LEU A 152 -13.62 -4.08 -7.09
C LEU A 152 -13.00 -5.30 -6.40
N ARG A 153 -13.71 -5.90 -5.44
CA ARG A 153 -13.26 -7.14 -4.76
C ARG A 153 -13.22 -8.33 -5.71
N GLY A 154 -14.23 -8.48 -6.57
CA GLY A 154 -14.26 -9.52 -7.60
C GLY A 154 -13.10 -9.38 -8.61
N GLY A 155 -12.82 -8.16 -9.05
CA GLY A 155 -11.68 -7.84 -9.92
C GLY A 155 -10.34 -8.13 -9.26
N LEU A 156 -10.20 -7.86 -7.96
CA LEU A 156 -8.99 -8.17 -7.20
C LEU A 156 -8.75 -9.67 -7.15
N ILE A 157 -9.80 -10.47 -6.90
CA ILE A 157 -9.72 -11.94 -6.92
C ILE A 157 -9.36 -12.41 -8.34
N ALA A 158 -9.98 -11.85 -9.38
CA ALA A 158 -9.67 -12.20 -10.75
C ALA A 158 -8.20 -11.91 -11.12
N LEU A 159 -7.63 -10.78 -10.67
CA LEU A 159 -6.21 -10.48 -10.85
C LEU A 159 -5.29 -11.41 -10.07
N LEU A 160 -5.70 -11.81 -8.86
CA LEU A 160 -4.95 -12.76 -8.05
C LEU A 160 -4.90 -14.14 -8.74
N LEU A 161 -6.05 -14.63 -9.22
CA LEU A 161 -6.13 -15.84 -10.03
C LEU A 161 -5.31 -15.73 -11.30
N THR A 162 -5.39 -14.59 -12.01
CA THR A 162 -4.57 -14.33 -13.20
C THR A 162 -3.09 -14.43 -12.88
N THR A 163 -2.65 -13.88 -11.74
CA THR A 163 -1.24 -13.94 -11.31
C THR A 163 -0.79 -15.39 -11.07
N VAL A 164 -1.65 -16.24 -10.50
CA VAL A 164 -1.36 -17.68 -10.31
C VAL A 164 -1.31 -18.43 -11.64
N ILE A 165 -2.27 -18.19 -12.54
CA ILE A 165 -2.33 -18.84 -13.85
C ILE A 165 -1.15 -18.42 -14.74
N SER A 166 -0.70 -17.17 -14.64
CA SER A 166 0.47 -16.65 -15.37
C SER A 166 1.78 -17.38 -15.05
N ILE A 167 1.84 -18.17 -13.97
CA ILE A 167 2.99 -19.05 -13.69
C ILE A 167 3.04 -20.20 -14.71
N PHE A 168 1.89 -20.72 -15.13
CA PHE A 168 1.78 -21.84 -16.07
C PHE A 168 1.62 -21.38 -17.53
N VAL A 169 1.13 -20.17 -17.75
CA VAL A 169 0.84 -19.63 -19.08
C VAL A 169 1.67 -18.37 -19.34
N PRO A 170 2.81 -18.47 -20.06
CA PRO A 170 3.70 -17.34 -20.33
C PRO A 170 3.00 -16.16 -21.02
N ALA A 171 2.04 -16.43 -21.92
CA ALA A 171 1.30 -15.39 -22.63
C ALA A 171 0.49 -14.45 -21.69
N LEU A 172 0.03 -14.97 -20.54
CA LEU A 172 -0.67 -14.17 -19.55
C LEU A 172 0.29 -13.39 -18.64
N ARG A 173 1.53 -13.87 -18.49
CA ARG A 173 2.57 -13.20 -17.69
C ARG A 173 2.95 -11.85 -18.26
N ASP A 174 3.09 -11.75 -19.57
CA ASP A 174 3.59 -10.56 -20.27
C ASP A 174 2.49 -9.75 -20.98
N SER A 175 1.22 -10.02 -20.63
CA SER A 175 0.08 -9.35 -21.25
C SER A 175 -0.05 -7.90 -20.78
N LEU A 176 0.29 -6.97 -21.68
CA LEU A 176 0.11 -5.52 -21.45
C LEU A 176 -1.34 -5.16 -21.15
N LEU A 177 -2.30 -5.85 -21.77
CA LEU A 177 -3.73 -5.63 -21.53
C LEU A 177 -4.10 -5.93 -20.07
N ILE A 178 -3.60 -7.04 -19.52
CA ILE A 178 -3.82 -7.39 -18.11
C ILE A 178 -3.17 -6.34 -17.20
N SER A 179 -1.96 -5.87 -17.53
CA SER A 179 -1.30 -4.82 -16.74
C SER A 179 -2.08 -3.50 -16.73
N TYR A 180 -2.63 -3.05 -17.86
CA TYR A 180 -3.46 -1.84 -17.91
C TYR A 180 -4.78 -2.00 -17.15
N LEU A 181 -5.45 -3.15 -17.28
CA LEU A 181 -6.64 -3.46 -16.48
C LEU A 181 -6.33 -3.49 -14.98
N ALA A 182 -5.18 -4.04 -14.60
CA ALA A 182 -4.74 -4.06 -13.22
C ALA A 182 -4.52 -2.65 -12.67
N ILE A 183 -3.86 -1.76 -13.44
CA ILE A 183 -3.69 -0.35 -13.05
C ILE A 183 -5.05 0.32 -12.85
N GLY A 184 -5.97 0.19 -13.81
CA GLY A 184 -7.31 0.77 -13.69
C GLY A 184 -8.06 0.27 -12.44
N LEU A 185 -7.97 -1.02 -12.16
CA LEU A 185 -8.57 -1.61 -10.96
C LEU A 185 -7.92 -1.07 -9.67
N PHE A 186 -6.59 -1.04 -9.58
CA PHE A 186 -5.90 -0.57 -8.38
C PHE A 186 -6.12 0.93 -8.13
N LEU A 187 -6.26 1.73 -9.19
CA LEU A 187 -6.68 3.13 -9.04
C LEU A 187 -8.10 3.22 -8.48
N ALA A 188 -9.05 2.47 -9.03
CA ALA A 188 -10.41 2.45 -8.50
C ALA A 188 -10.48 1.94 -7.05
N LEU A 189 -9.67 0.94 -6.70
CA LEU A 189 -9.49 0.46 -5.31
C LEU A 189 -8.92 1.56 -4.41
N THR A 190 -7.91 2.29 -4.86
CA THR A 190 -7.30 3.41 -4.11
C THR A 190 -8.34 4.49 -3.79
N ALA A 191 -9.17 4.86 -4.77
CA ALA A 191 -10.25 5.83 -4.56
C ALA A 191 -11.29 5.31 -3.56
N TYR A 192 -11.66 4.03 -3.65
CA TYR A 192 -12.57 3.37 -2.71
C TYR A 192 -11.99 3.33 -1.29
N ASP A 193 -10.73 2.93 -1.12
CA ASP A 193 -10.10 2.84 0.19
C ASP A 193 -9.88 4.22 0.81
N MET A 194 -9.66 5.27 0.01
CA MET A 194 -9.70 6.64 0.49
C MET A 194 -11.07 7.03 1.07
N GLN A 195 -12.17 6.67 0.40
CA GLN A 195 -13.51 6.91 0.93
C GLN A 195 -13.77 6.12 2.22
N LYS A 196 -13.27 4.89 2.29
CA LYS A 196 -13.34 4.04 3.48
C LYS A 196 -12.57 4.65 4.67
N ILE A 197 -11.42 5.27 4.42
CA ILE A 197 -10.68 6.00 5.46
C ILE A 197 -11.48 7.19 5.99
N LYS A 198 -12.19 7.92 5.13
CA LYS A 198 -13.12 8.95 5.58
C LYS A 198 -14.23 8.36 6.44
N SER A 199 -14.82 7.24 6.04
CA SER A 199 -15.90 6.62 6.81
C SER A 199 -15.45 6.13 8.19
N PHE A 200 -14.22 5.59 8.32
CA PHE A 200 -13.63 5.23 9.61
C PHE A 200 -13.57 6.41 10.59
N TYR A 201 -13.21 7.59 10.10
CA TYR A 201 -13.17 8.80 10.91
C TYR A 201 -14.56 9.16 11.44
N TYR A 202 -15.60 9.08 10.60
CA TYR A 202 -16.97 9.43 10.99
C TYR A 202 -17.66 8.34 11.82
N SER A 203 -17.21 7.09 11.72
CA SER A 203 -17.79 5.95 12.44
C SER A 203 -17.15 5.71 13.82
N THR A 204 -16.23 6.56 14.26
CA THR A 204 -15.54 6.40 15.55
C THR A 204 -15.51 7.68 16.36
N ASP A 205 -15.52 7.52 17.68
CA ASP A 205 -15.40 8.64 18.60
C ASP A 205 -14.03 9.32 18.46
N SER A 206 -14.02 10.63 18.68
CA SER A 206 -12.85 11.51 18.51
C SER A 206 -11.62 11.12 19.35
N TYR A 207 -11.73 10.23 20.33
CA TYR A 207 -10.61 9.91 21.24
C TYR A 207 -10.43 8.41 21.53
N GLY A 208 -11.06 7.53 20.74
CA GLY A 208 -10.98 6.10 20.96
C GLY A 208 -9.71 5.43 20.43
N THR A 209 -9.19 4.44 21.14
CA THR A 209 -8.15 3.50 20.69
C THR A 209 -8.47 2.90 19.31
N LEU A 210 -9.76 2.65 19.05
CA LEU A 210 -10.24 2.15 17.78
C LEU A 210 -9.96 3.12 16.61
N ARG A 211 -10.04 4.44 16.83
CA ARG A 211 -9.79 5.44 15.79
C ARG A 211 -8.33 5.43 15.35
N GLU A 212 -7.40 5.31 16.30
CA GLU A 212 -5.98 5.15 16.00
C GLU A 212 -5.68 3.80 15.32
N ASN A 213 -6.30 2.70 15.76
CA ASN A 213 -6.16 1.41 15.10
C ASN A 213 -6.62 1.48 13.63
N LEU A 214 -7.76 2.12 13.38
CA LEU A 214 -8.28 2.33 12.03
C LEU A 214 -7.40 3.26 11.20
N ALA A 215 -6.73 4.24 11.81
CA ALA A 215 -5.76 5.09 11.11
C ALA A 215 -4.55 4.27 10.63
N VAL A 216 -4.02 3.40 11.48
CA VAL A 216 -2.92 2.50 11.10
C VAL A 216 -3.38 1.50 10.03
N TYR A 217 -4.57 0.93 10.18
CA TYR A 217 -5.13 0.01 9.21
C TYR A 217 -5.40 0.68 7.86
N GLY A 218 -5.92 1.91 7.85
CA GLY A 218 -6.07 2.71 6.64
C GLY A 218 -4.74 2.98 5.95
N ALA A 219 -3.69 3.28 6.73
CA ALA A 219 -2.35 3.48 6.19
C ALA A 219 -1.79 2.19 5.57
N PHE A 220 -2.06 1.06 6.20
CA PHE A 220 -1.73 -0.27 5.68
C PHE A 220 -2.47 -0.57 4.37
N GLN A 221 -3.78 -0.31 4.28
CA GLN A 221 -4.56 -0.52 3.06
C GLN A 221 -4.01 0.32 1.90
N LEU A 222 -3.82 1.62 2.10
CA LEU A 222 -3.25 2.51 1.09
C LEU A 222 -1.82 2.11 0.70
N TYR A 223 -1.04 1.62 1.65
CA TYR A 223 0.29 1.07 1.37
C TYR A 223 0.21 -0.16 0.46
N LEU A 224 -0.72 -1.08 0.69
CA LEU A 224 -0.93 -2.25 -0.18
C LEU A 224 -1.36 -1.83 -1.59
N ASP A 225 -2.28 -0.87 -1.70
CA ASP A 225 -2.71 -0.34 -2.99
C ASP A 225 -1.55 0.29 -3.76
N PHE A 226 -0.73 1.09 -3.08
CA PHE A 226 0.46 1.70 -3.67
C PHE A 226 1.44 0.64 -4.16
N ILE A 227 1.78 -0.35 -3.31
CA ILE A 227 2.73 -1.41 -3.63
C ILE A 227 2.26 -2.23 -4.83
N ASN A 228 0.97 -2.57 -4.88
CA ASN A 228 0.40 -3.30 -6.00
C ASN A 228 0.43 -2.47 -7.28
N LEU A 229 0.02 -1.20 -7.23
CA LEU A 229 0.08 -0.29 -8.37
C LEU A 229 1.52 -0.12 -8.86
N PHE A 230 2.49 0.03 -7.95
CA PHE A 230 3.92 0.10 -8.23
C PHE A 230 4.42 -1.12 -9.00
N LEU A 231 4.12 -2.32 -8.54
CA LEU A 231 4.55 -3.55 -9.22
C LEU A 231 3.98 -3.66 -10.63
N ARG A 232 2.73 -3.23 -10.86
CA ARG A 232 2.12 -3.23 -12.20
C ARG A 232 2.77 -2.20 -13.12
N VAL A 233 3.04 -1.00 -12.63
CA VAL A 233 3.75 0.04 -13.40
C VAL A 233 5.17 -0.39 -13.73
N LEU A 234 5.88 -0.96 -12.74
CA LEU A 234 7.23 -1.49 -12.91
C LEU A 234 7.27 -2.58 -13.97
N GLN A 235 6.30 -3.51 -13.95
CA GLN A 235 6.19 -4.56 -14.95
C GLN A 235 6.02 -4.00 -16.37
N ILE A 236 5.19 -2.96 -16.55
CA ILE A 236 5.00 -2.32 -17.86
C ILE A 236 6.29 -1.66 -18.35
N LEU A 237 6.95 -0.88 -17.49
CA LEU A 237 8.17 -0.16 -17.86
C LEU A 237 9.33 -1.13 -18.12
N GLY A 238 9.47 -2.19 -17.31
CA GLY A 238 10.48 -3.22 -17.48
C GLY A 238 10.28 -4.04 -18.76
N ASN A 239 9.04 -4.47 -19.04
CA ASN A 239 8.74 -5.21 -20.28
C ASN A 239 9.00 -4.37 -21.54
N ARG A 240 8.88 -3.05 -21.47
CA ARG A 240 9.21 -2.15 -22.59
C ARG A 240 10.72 -2.08 -22.83
N ASN A 241 11.54 -2.06 -21.78
CA ASN A 241 12.99 -1.99 -21.91
C ASN A 241 13.58 -3.30 -22.45
N ASN A 242 13.08 -4.46 -22.01
CA ASN A 242 13.55 -5.77 -22.52
C ASN A 242 13.23 -6.04 -24.00
N ARG A 243 12.35 -5.24 -24.62
CA ARG A 243 11.99 -5.34 -26.05
C ARG A 243 12.81 -4.41 -26.95
N ARG A 244 13.72 -3.62 -26.40
CA ARG A 244 14.66 -2.75 -27.11
C ARG A 244 16.05 -3.32 -27.02
#